data_AF-A0A1Y1LYQ8-F1
#
_entry.id   AF-A0A1Y1LYQ8-F1
#
_cell.length_a   1.000
_cell.length_b   1.000
_cell.length_c   1.000
_cell.angle_alpha   90.00
_cell.angle_beta   90.00
_cell.angle_gamma   90.00
#
_symmetry.space_group_name_H-M   'P 1'
#
loop_
_entity.id
_entity.type
_entity.pdbx_description
1 polymer ?
#
loop_
_entity_poly.entity_id
_entity_poly.type
_entity_poly.pdbx_seq_one_letter_code
_entity_poly.pdbx_strand_id
1 'polypeptide(L)'
;MSSPNLASKSLIQTDLTFKKPSNVPRKRTKQKILDEETYIEEMGKIIQRDFFPDLEKLKAQHDYLEAMQRNDIAKLRELYAKYSGQRPPLERIPSPATFETPANIHNSQTPRSIACPSESRQSSKETRLSLDQFLSSHTSQDNESFEEIMIESEKKHREKYSYLYNEEGKSNDDQLKMLTLPSVEQQCALPEKKLNIDTWNYKNKNYIMYIPDGVDLTPQEQIEMSKRRQEVTHANTRLQVNPFNEDQSKETINELAKSQAKILDGKIGVDGKELMPPDGPNVNGFSFMRTPSPRP
;
A
#
# COMPACT_ATOMS: atom_id res chain seq x y z
N MET A 1 -13.08 32.90 -63.40
CA MET A 1 -11.90 32.14 -63.89
C MET A 1 -10.97 31.92 -62.70
N SER A 2 -10.69 30.64 -62.43
CA SER A 2 -9.59 30.06 -61.63
C SER A 2 -9.55 30.22 -60.09
N SER A 3 -9.79 29.09 -59.43
CA SER A 3 -9.17 28.60 -58.19
C SER A 3 -7.61 28.60 -58.29
N PRO A 4 -6.79 28.31 -57.23
CA PRO A 4 -7.14 27.61 -55.99
C PRO A 4 -6.45 28.01 -54.66
N ASN A 5 -7.11 27.53 -53.61
CA ASN A 5 -6.66 27.04 -52.29
C ASN A 5 -5.16 26.72 -52.12
N LEU A 6 -4.54 27.26 -51.06
CA LEU A 6 -3.29 26.73 -50.50
C LEU A 6 -3.33 26.81 -48.96
N ALA A 7 -3.71 25.69 -48.35
CA ALA A 7 -3.56 25.46 -46.92
C ALA A 7 -2.07 25.27 -46.59
N SER A 8 -1.48 26.24 -45.90
CA SER A 8 -0.13 26.13 -45.34
C SER A 8 -0.17 25.27 -44.07
N LYS A 9 0.33 24.04 -44.17
CA LYS A 9 0.65 23.16 -43.04
C LYS A 9 1.54 23.92 -42.04
N SER A 10 1.03 24.23 -40.86
CA SER A 10 1.85 24.70 -39.75
C SER A 10 2.70 23.54 -39.25
N LEU A 11 3.99 23.66 -39.53
CA LEU A 11 5.09 22.84 -39.05
C LEU A 11 4.96 22.64 -37.53
N ILE A 12 4.67 21.40 -37.11
CA ILE A 12 4.72 21.01 -35.70
C ILE A 12 6.20 20.93 -35.35
N GLN A 13 6.75 22.06 -34.93
CA GLN A 13 8.05 22.10 -34.26
C GLN A 13 7.79 21.63 -32.83
N THR A 14 7.81 20.32 -32.62
CA THR A 14 7.85 19.75 -31.28
C THR A 14 9.19 20.15 -30.67
N ASP A 15 9.20 21.21 -29.87
CA ASP A 15 10.29 21.47 -28.96
C ASP A 15 10.43 20.24 -28.05
N LEU A 16 11.38 19.36 -28.40
CA LEU A 16 11.89 18.30 -27.55
C LEU A 16 12.64 18.96 -26.40
N THR A 17 11.88 19.59 -25.51
CA THR A 17 12.36 20.08 -24.23
C THR A 17 12.69 18.85 -23.39
N PHE A 18 13.99 18.56 -23.30
CA PHE A 18 14.52 17.59 -22.36
C PHE A 18 14.12 18.03 -20.95
N LYS A 19 13.08 17.39 -20.38
CA LYS A 19 12.66 17.61 -19.00
C LYS A 19 13.80 17.14 -18.10
N LYS A 20 14.61 18.09 -17.62
CA LYS A 20 15.59 17.83 -16.57
C LYS A 20 14.84 17.53 -15.28
N PRO A 21 15.25 16.52 -14.49
CA PRO A 21 14.66 16.32 -13.18
C PRO A 21 14.88 17.59 -12.35
N SER A 22 13.78 18.18 -11.89
CA SER A 22 13.78 19.33 -11.00
C SER A 22 14.34 18.87 -9.65
N ASN A 23 15.64 19.06 -9.45
CA ASN A 23 16.36 18.72 -8.23
C ASN A 23 16.22 19.86 -7.21
N VAL A 24 15.01 20.41 -7.08
CA VAL A 24 14.74 21.43 -6.06
C VAL A 24 14.80 20.70 -4.72
N PRO A 25 15.74 21.06 -3.82
CA PRO A 25 15.79 20.47 -2.50
C PRO A 25 14.50 20.85 -1.79
N ARG A 26 13.56 19.89 -1.69
CA ARG A 26 12.30 20.14 -0.98
C ARG A 26 12.65 20.51 0.45
N LYS A 27 12.15 21.65 0.92
CA LYS A 27 12.24 22.03 2.33
C LYS A 27 11.64 20.91 3.16
N ARG A 28 12.46 20.31 4.02
CA ARG A 28 12.10 19.14 4.82
C ARG A 28 11.02 19.56 5.82
N THR A 29 9.84 18.94 5.71
CA THR A 29 8.81 19.02 6.74
C THR A 29 9.27 18.19 7.93
N LYS A 30 9.12 18.70 9.16
CA LYS A 30 9.46 17.94 10.37
C LYS A 30 8.53 16.73 10.45
N GLN A 31 9.07 15.55 10.20
CA GLN A 31 8.34 14.28 10.32
C GLN A 31 8.48 13.74 11.74
N LYS A 32 7.49 12.95 12.17
CA LYS A 32 7.54 12.22 13.44
C LYS A 32 8.41 10.98 13.24
N ILE A 33 9.44 10.86 14.05
CA ILE A 33 10.35 9.72 14.01
C ILE A 33 9.71 8.57 14.78
N LEU A 34 9.66 7.40 14.15
CA LEU A 34 9.20 6.14 14.72
C LEU A 34 10.31 5.09 14.65
N ASP A 35 10.33 4.17 15.61
CA ASP A 35 11.22 3.01 15.57
C ASP A 35 10.92 2.17 14.34
N GLU A 36 11.94 1.58 13.72
CA GLU A 36 11.82 0.88 12.42
C GLU A 36 10.73 -0.19 12.44
N GLU A 37 10.71 -1.05 13.47
CA GLU A 37 9.71 -2.10 13.61
C GLU A 37 8.30 -1.51 13.71
N THR A 38 8.13 -0.46 14.51
CA THR A 38 6.82 0.20 14.69
C THR A 38 6.36 0.90 13.41
N TYR A 39 7.27 1.54 12.67
CA TYR A 39 6.98 2.20 11.41
C TYR A 39 6.50 1.20 10.35
N ILE A 40 7.21 0.07 10.22
CA ILE A 40 6.83 -1.00 9.29
C ILE A 40 5.48 -1.60 9.69
N GLU A 41 5.27 -1.85 10.98
CA GLU A 41 4.00 -2.40 11.47
C GLU A 41 2.82 -1.46 11.20
N GLU A 42 2.95 -0.18 11.53
CA GLU A 42 1.89 0.82 11.31
C GLU A 42 1.62 1.02 9.81
N MET A 43 2.68 1.15 9.00
CA MET A 43 2.56 1.23 7.55
C MET A 43 1.88 -0.03 6.99
N GLY A 44 2.28 -1.21 7.45
CA GLY A 44 1.70 -2.50 7.06
C GLY A 44 0.22 -2.61 7.43
N LYS A 45 -0.17 -2.16 8.63
CA LYS A 45 -1.57 -2.10 9.07
C LYS A 45 -2.40 -1.19 8.15
N ILE A 46 -1.88 -0.02 7.76
CA ILE A 46 -2.54 0.90 6.84
C ILE A 46 -2.69 0.28 5.44
N ILE A 47 -1.62 -0.33 4.92
CA ILE A 47 -1.63 -0.99 3.60
C ILE A 47 -2.63 -2.15 3.58
N GLN A 48 -2.61 -3.02 4.58
CA GLN A 48 -3.53 -4.15 4.67
C GLN A 48 -4.99 -3.67 4.73
N ARG A 49 -5.27 -2.63 5.53
CA ARG A 49 -6.61 -2.06 5.65
C ARG A 49 -7.13 -1.51 4.32
N ASP A 50 -6.34 -0.71 3.62
CA ASP A 50 -6.83 0.07 2.47
C ASP A 50 -6.71 -0.69 1.14
N PHE A 51 -5.67 -1.51 0.98
CA PHE A 51 -5.39 -2.21 -0.29
C PHE A 51 -5.77 -3.69 -0.23
N PHE A 52 -5.57 -4.37 0.91
CA PHE A 52 -5.72 -5.83 1.00
C PHE A 52 -6.70 -6.29 2.10
N PRO A 53 -7.99 -5.93 2.03
CA PRO A 53 -8.97 -6.29 3.05
C PRO A 53 -9.18 -7.80 3.17
N ASP A 54 -9.02 -8.57 2.09
CA ASP A 54 -9.22 -10.02 2.08
C ASP A 54 -7.95 -10.81 2.43
N LEU A 55 -6.84 -10.14 2.74
CA LEU A 55 -5.56 -10.79 3.06
C LEU A 55 -5.65 -11.70 4.29
N GLU A 56 -6.48 -11.33 5.27
CA GLU A 56 -6.73 -12.18 6.43
C GLU A 56 -7.45 -13.48 6.04
N LYS A 57 -8.46 -13.41 5.16
CA LYS A 57 -9.17 -14.59 4.65
C LYS A 57 -8.25 -15.49 3.84
N LEU A 58 -7.42 -14.90 2.97
CA LEU A 58 -6.46 -15.65 2.14
C LEU A 58 -5.39 -16.33 3.00
N LYS A 59 -4.86 -15.66 4.03
CA LYS A 59 -3.96 -16.28 5.01
C LYS A 59 -4.63 -17.43 5.73
N ALA A 60 -5.88 -17.25 6.20
CA ALA A 60 -6.65 -18.31 6.84
C ALA A 60 -6.81 -19.55 5.94
N GLN A 61 -7.13 -19.35 4.66
CA GLN A 61 -7.26 -20.44 3.68
C GLN A 61 -5.92 -21.14 3.43
N HIS A 62 -4.84 -20.37 3.27
CA HIS A 62 -3.49 -20.91 3.12
C HIS A 62 -3.09 -21.76 4.33
N ASP A 63 -3.23 -21.21 5.53
CA ASP A 63 -2.87 -21.89 6.78
C ASP A 63 -3.69 -23.18 6.96
N TYR A 64 -4.96 -23.17 6.56
CA TYR A 64 -5.82 -24.35 6.57
C TYR A 64 -5.32 -25.44 5.62
N LEU A 65 -4.98 -25.08 4.37
CA LEU A 65 -4.46 -26.04 3.39
C LEU A 65 -3.09 -26.58 3.80
N GLU A 66 -2.21 -25.74 4.34
CA GLU A 66 -0.89 -26.14 4.82
C GLU A 66 -1.00 -27.10 6.02
N ALA A 67 -1.92 -26.84 6.95
CA ALA A 67 -2.21 -27.74 8.07
C ALA A 67 -2.81 -29.07 7.59
N MET A 68 -3.70 -29.05 6.58
CA MET A 68 -4.24 -30.26 5.95
C MET A 68 -3.14 -31.09 5.27
N GLN A 69 -2.25 -30.44 4.53
CA GLN A 69 -1.14 -31.13 3.86
C GLN A 69 -0.14 -31.74 4.85
N ARG A 70 0.11 -31.06 5.97
CA ARG A 70 0.96 -31.57 7.06
C ARG A 70 0.24 -32.54 8.00
N ASN A 71 -1.06 -32.79 7.81
CA ASN A 71 -1.92 -33.56 8.71
C ASN A 71 -1.86 -33.09 10.18
N ASP A 72 -1.67 -31.79 10.41
CA ASP A 72 -1.58 -31.20 11.75
C ASP A 72 -3.00 -30.87 12.28
N ILE A 73 -3.59 -31.85 12.97
CA ILE A 73 -4.95 -31.76 13.54
C ILE A 73 -5.09 -30.67 14.62
N ALA A 74 -4.02 -30.31 15.31
CA ALA A 74 -4.05 -29.28 16.35
C ALA A 74 -4.23 -27.90 15.73
N LYS A 75 -3.42 -27.58 14.70
CA LYS A 75 -3.55 -26.34 13.94
C LYS A 75 -4.88 -26.22 13.23
N LEU A 76 -5.41 -27.30 12.66
CA LEU A 76 -6.74 -27.29 12.04
C LEU A 76 -7.83 -26.91 13.05
N ARG A 77 -7.75 -27.41 14.29
CA ARG A 77 -8.70 -27.07 15.35
C ARG A 77 -8.57 -25.61 15.78
N GLU A 78 -7.34 -25.10 15.91
CA GLU A 78 -7.08 -23.69 16.25
C GLU A 78 -7.60 -22.74 15.15
N LEU A 79 -7.29 -23.02 13.89
CA LEU A 79 -7.78 -22.26 12.74
C LEU A 79 -9.31 -22.29 12.67
N TYR A 80 -9.91 -23.45 12.88
CA TYR A 80 -11.36 -23.57 12.94
C TYR A 80 -11.92 -22.73 14.10
N ALA A 81 -11.34 -22.79 15.30
CA ALA A 81 -11.79 -21.95 16.42
C ALA A 81 -11.67 -20.45 16.13
N LYS A 82 -10.59 -20.03 15.47
CA LYS A 82 -10.32 -18.62 15.12
C LYS A 82 -11.29 -18.08 14.07
N TYR A 83 -11.60 -18.86 13.02
CA TYR A 83 -12.34 -18.38 11.85
C TYR A 83 -13.78 -18.93 11.71
N SER A 84 -14.17 -19.98 12.45
CA SER A 84 -15.55 -20.54 12.35
C SER A 84 -16.64 -19.65 12.94
N GLY A 85 -16.25 -18.54 13.59
CA GLY A 85 -17.16 -17.67 14.32
C GLY A 85 -17.80 -18.39 15.50
N GLN A 86 -18.30 -17.65 16.48
CA GLN A 86 -19.17 -18.25 17.49
C GLN A 86 -20.50 -18.62 16.81
N ARG A 87 -20.56 -19.81 16.21
CA ARG A 87 -21.85 -20.46 15.99
C ARG A 87 -22.48 -20.57 17.38
N PRO A 88 -23.72 -20.09 17.58
CA PRO A 88 -24.43 -20.42 18.80
C PRO A 88 -24.36 -21.95 18.92
N PRO A 89 -24.11 -22.49 20.12
CA PRO A 89 -24.17 -23.92 20.31
C PRO A 89 -25.49 -24.38 19.72
N LEU A 90 -25.46 -25.29 18.75
CA LEU A 90 -26.66 -26.03 18.40
C LEU A 90 -27.01 -26.81 19.66
N GLU A 91 -27.78 -26.19 20.55
CA GLU A 91 -28.49 -26.91 21.60
C GLU A 91 -29.31 -27.94 20.85
N ARG A 92 -28.79 -29.16 20.79
CA ARG A 92 -29.57 -30.33 20.40
C ARG A 92 -30.65 -30.43 21.45
N ILE A 93 -31.80 -29.83 21.19
CA ILE A 93 -33.02 -30.06 21.95
C ILE A 93 -33.27 -31.57 21.80
N PRO A 94 -33.13 -32.38 22.86
CA PRO A 94 -33.46 -33.79 22.75
C PRO A 94 -34.95 -33.89 22.43
N SER A 95 -35.30 -34.53 21.31
CA SER A 95 -36.70 -34.81 20.98
C SER A 95 -37.34 -35.55 22.16
N PRO A 96 -38.47 -35.05 22.74
CA PRO A 96 -39.09 -35.71 23.88
C PRO A 96 -39.62 -37.07 23.46
N ALA A 97 -39.21 -38.13 24.16
CA ALA A 97 -39.65 -39.50 23.90
C ALA A 97 -41.04 -39.81 24.51
N THR A 98 -41.75 -38.81 25.03
CA THR A 98 -43.06 -39.00 25.68
C THR A 98 -44.05 -37.92 25.26
N PHE A 99 -45.21 -38.36 24.75
CA PHE A 99 -46.36 -37.55 24.42
C PHE A 99 -47.12 -37.22 25.71
N GLU A 100 -46.71 -36.16 26.39
CA GLU A 100 -47.49 -35.61 27.50
C GLU A 100 -47.54 -34.08 27.41
N THR A 101 -48.75 -33.56 27.54
CA THR A 101 -49.22 -32.18 27.34
C THR A 101 -48.28 -31.10 27.91
N PRO A 102 -47.89 -30.05 27.15
CA PRO A 102 -47.00 -29.02 27.67
C PRO A 102 -47.72 -28.11 28.66
N ALA A 103 -47.25 -28.09 29.91
CA ALA A 103 -47.54 -27.00 30.84
C ALA A 103 -46.70 -25.77 30.46
N ASN A 104 -47.39 -24.65 30.36
CA ASN A 104 -46.94 -23.30 30.05
C ASN A 104 -45.65 -22.87 30.80
N ILE A 105 -44.47 -23.01 30.17
CA ILE A 105 -43.21 -22.39 30.63
C ILE A 105 -43.00 -21.10 29.83
N HIS A 106 -43.81 -20.09 30.14
CA HIS A 106 -43.59 -18.71 29.71
C HIS A 106 -43.29 -17.86 30.94
N ASN A 107 -42.07 -17.94 31.47
CA ASN A 107 -41.34 -16.86 32.14
C ASN A 107 -40.14 -17.39 32.93
N SER A 108 -38.98 -17.42 32.29
CA SER A 108 -37.70 -17.24 32.98
C SER A 108 -36.64 -16.75 32.00
N GLN A 109 -36.88 -15.57 31.40
CA GLN A 109 -35.80 -14.79 30.82
C GLN A 109 -35.08 -14.07 31.97
N THR A 110 -34.11 -14.75 32.58
CA THR A 110 -33.04 -14.07 33.29
C THR A 110 -32.05 -13.54 32.24
N PRO A 111 -31.82 -12.22 32.12
CA PRO A 111 -30.77 -11.73 31.25
C PRO A 111 -29.45 -12.03 31.97
N ARG A 112 -28.84 -13.16 31.63
CA ARG A 112 -27.45 -13.43 32.02
C ARG A 112 -26.60 -12.45 31.23
N SER A 113 -26.27 -11.33 31.87
CA SER A 113 -25.32 -10.34 31.36
C SER A 113 -24.04 -11.07 30.96
N ILE A 114 -23.84 -11.18 29.66
CA ILE A 114 -22.60 -11.62 29.05
C ILE A 114 -21.58 -10.51 29.34
N ALA A 115 -20.88 -10.66 30.46
CA ALA A 115 -19.62 -9.98 30.64
C ALA A 115 -18.63 -10.66 29.69
N CYS A 116 -18.52 -10.11 28.47
CA CYS A 116 -17.35 -10.33 27.64
C CYS A 116 -16.14 -9.82 28.43
N PRO A 117 -15.11 -10.63 28.70
CA PRO A 117 -13.78 -10.07 28.76
C PRO A 117 -13.41 -9.77 27.31
N SER A 118 -13.94 -8.66 26.77
CA SER A 118 -13.20 -7.99 25.73
C SER A 118 -11.93 -7.54 26.44
N GLU A 119 -10.83 -8.24 26.21
CA GLU A 119 -9.54 -7.61 26.38
C GLU A 119 -9.63 -6.29 25.64
N SER A 120 -9.75 -5.23 26.43
CA SER A 120 -9.63 -3.87 25.99
C SER A 120 -8.19 -3.70 25.55
N ARG A 121 -7.86 -4.23 24.36
CA ARG A 121 -6.88 -3.56 23.51
C ARG A 121 -7.47 -2.19 23.29
N GLN A 122 -6.99 -1.25 24.10
CA GLN A 122 -7.05 0.16 23.85
C GLN A 122 -6.37 0.37 22.49
N SER A 123 -7.07 0.04 21.40
CA SER A 123 -6.82 0.72 20.15
C SER A 123 -7.30 2.12 20.45
N SER A 124 -6.33 2.95 20.82
CA SER A 124 -6.38 4.39 20.71
C SER A 124 -7.19 4.72 19.45
N LYS A 125 -7.98 5.79 19.53
CA LYS A 125 -8.71 6.33 18.38
C LYS A 125 -7.67 6.80 17.35
N GLU A 126 -7.02 5.85 16.69
CA GLU A 126 -6.09 6.07 15.60
C GLU A 126 -6.95 6.70 14.53
N THR A 127 -6.75 8.01 14.37
CA THR A 127 -7.24 8.75 13.22
C THR A 127 -6.96 7.88 12.01
N ARG A 128 -7.98 7.57 11.20
CA ARG A 128 -7.83 6.76 9.99
C ARG A 128 -6.99 7.54 8.97
N LEU A 129 -5.68 7.55 9.15
CA LEU A 129 -4.74 8.20 8.25
C LEU A 129 -4.66 7.37 6.96
N SER A 130 -4.68 8.04 5.82
CA SER A 130 -4.33 7.41 4.54
C SER A 130 -2.84 7.11 4.48
N LEU A 131 -2.43 6.14 3.68
CA LEU A 131 -1.02 5.81 3.47
C LEU A 131 -0.18 7.05 3.08
N ASP A 132 -0.67 7.86 2.13
CA ASP A 132 0.04 9.09 1.70
C ASP A 132 0.21 10.08 2.87
N GLN A 133 -0.84 10.23 3.69
CA GLN A 133 -0.78 11.09 4.86
C GLN A 133 0.23 10.55 5.89
N PHE A 134 0.25 9.24 6.12
CA PHE A 134 1.20 8.60 7.03
C PHE A 134 2.64 8.82 6.57
N LEU A 135 2.95 8.51 5.30
CA LEU A 135 4.28 8.68 4.70
C LEU A 135 4.73 10.14 4.66
N SER A 136 3.80 11.10 4.53
CA SER A 136 4.16 12.52 4.58
C SER A 136 4.52 13.01 5.99
N SER A 137 3.95 12.38 7.03
CA SER A 137 4.04 12.86 8.41
C SER A 137 4.98 12.06 9.30
N HIS A 138 5.29 10.81 8.96
CA HIS A 138 6.16 9.93 9.73
C HIS A 138 7.37 9.48 8.90
N THR A 139 8.50 9.29 9.57
CA THR A 139 9.74 8.72 9.00
C THR A 139 10.28 7.67 9.95
N SER A 140 11.03 6.70 9.42
CA SER A 140 11.73 5.75 10.27
C SER A 140 12.98 6.34 10.90
N GLN A 141 13.38 5.77 12.04
CA GLN A 141 14.61 6.11 12.75
C GLN A 141 15.85 5.98 11.86
N ASP A 142 15.92 4.93 11.04
CA ASP A 142 17.05 4.70 10.13
C ASP A 142 17.14 5.79 9.06
N ASN A 143 16.00 6.25 8.53
CA ASN A 143 15.99 7.32 7.53
C ASN A 143 16.44 8.66 8.13
N GLU A 144 15.98 9.00 9.34
CA GLU A 144 16.46 10.20 10.05
C GLU A 144 17.97 10.11 10.36
N SER A 145 18.44 8.95 10.82
CA SER A 145 19.86 8.74 11.11
C SER A 145 20.74 8.89 9.85
N PHE A 146 20.29 8.36 8.72
CA PHE A 146 20.98 8.55 7.44
C PHE A 146 21.04 10.02 7.03
N GLU A 147 19.94 10.75 7.23
CA GLU A 147 19.90 12.19 6.96
C GLU A 147 20.87 12.97 7.86
N GLU A 148 20.96 12.63 9.14
CA GLU A 148 21.91 13.23 10.07
C GLU A 148 23.36 13.00 9.64
N ILE A 149 23.70 11.76 9.26
CA ILE A 149 25.03 11.40 8.75
C ILE A 149 25.37 12.20 7.48
N MET A 150 24.38 12.42 6.60
CA MET A 150 24.58 13.23 5.40
C MET A 150 24.92 14.68 5.77
N ILE A 151 24.18 15.29 6.70
CA ILE A 151 24.44 16.66 7.18
C ILE A 151 25.82 16.76 7.83
N GLU A 152 26.19 15.79 8.68
CA GLU A 152 27.53 15.75 9.27
C GLU A 152 28.63 15.65 8.23
N SER A 153 28.44 14.79 7.21
CA SER A 153 29.43 14.60 6.16
C SER A 153 29.64 15.88 5.35
N GLU A 154 28.55 16.61 5.06
CA GLU A 154 28.60 17.91 4.40
C GLU A 154 29.28 18.96 5.29
N LYS A 155 29.00 18.96 6.58
CA LYS A 155 29.65 19.86 7.55
C LYS A 155 31.14 19.61 7.64
N LYS A 156 31.56 18.34 7.82
CA LYS A 156 32.98 17.93 7.83
C LYS A 156 33.66 18.30 6.50
N HIS A 157 32.98 18.14 5.38
CA HIS A 157 33.47 18.56 4.08
C HIS A 157 33.64 20.08 3.99
N ARG A 158 32.65 20.86 4.44
CA ARG A 158 32.73 22.32 4.51
C ARG A 158 33.86 22.81 5.41
N GLU A 159 34.09 22.15 6.54
CA GLU A 159 35.20 22.46 7.45
C GLU A 159 36.56 22.17 6.81
N LYS A 160 36.71 21.00 6.16
CA LYS A 160 37.93 20.62 5.44
C LYS A 160 38.28 21.61 4.34
N TYR A 161 37.29 22.08 3.60
CA TYR A 161 37.46 23.04 2.50
C TYR A 161 36.97 24.44 2.89
N SER A 162 37.18 24.83 4.15
CA SER A 162 36.71 26.11 4.69
C SER A 162 37.19 27.31 3.88
N TYR A 163 38.40 27.25 3.31
CA TYR A 163 38.94 28.33 2.46
C TYR A 163 38.03 28.61 1.23
N LEU A 164 37.55 27.57 0.54
CA LEU A 164 36.64 27.72 -0.60
C LEU A 164 35.31 28.34 -0.16
N TYR A 165 34.68 27.79 0.89
CA TYR A 165 33.37 28.24 1.36
C TYR A 165 33.40 29.64 1.98
N ASN A 166 34.49 30.01 2.65
CA ASN A 166 34.65 31.34 3.24
C ASN A 166 34.83 32.43 2.18
N GLU A 167 35.53 32.13 1.08
CA GLU A 167 35.69 33.07 -0.04
C GLU A 167 34.37 33.29 -0.79
N GLU A 168 33.56 32.25 -0.96
CA GLU A 168 32.20 32.34 -1.50
C GLU A 168 31.30 33.23 -0.63
N GLY A 169 31.37 33.08 0.70
CA GLY A 169 30.67 33.96 1.64
C GLY A 169 31.08 35.43 1.50
N LYS A 170 32.39 35.71 1.51
CA LYS A 170 32.92 37.07 1.37
C LYS A 170 32.52 37.74 0.05
N SER A 171 32.60 37.01 -1.07
CA SER A 171 32.21 37.53 -2.38
C SER A 171 30.72 37.90 -2.42
N ASN A 172 29.85 37.06 -1.82
CA ASN A 172 28.42 37.35 -1.71
C ASN A 172 28.14 38.56 -0.82
N ASP A 173 28.82 38.69 0.32
CA ASP A 173 28.68 39.84 1.21
C ASP A 173 29.11 41.14 0.54
N ASP A 174 30.21 41.12 -0.21
CA ASP A 174 30.72 42.30 -0.91
C ASP A 174 29.81 42.71 -2.07
N GLN A 175 29.22 41.75 -2.80
CA GLN A 175 28.18 42.04 -3.78
C GLN A 175 26.94 42.62 -3.13
N LEU A 176 26.49 42.06 -2.00
CA LEU A 176 25.34 42.59 -1.27
C LEU A 176 25.60 44.03 -0.84
N LYS A 177 26.78 44.32 -0.29
CA LYS A 177 27.19 45.69 0.05
C LYS A 177 27.19 46.62 -1.18
N MET A 178 27.63 46.12 -2.33
CA MET A 178 27.64 46.89 -3.59
C MET A 178 26.22 47.19 -4.10
N LEU A 179 25.27 46.26 -3.90
CA LEU A 179 23.86 46.43 -4.24
C LEU A 179 23.12 47.35 -3.26
N THR A 180 23.52 47.37 -1.98
CA THR A 180 22.89 48.20 -0.97
C THR A 180 23.28 49.67 -1.12
N LEU A 181 22.30 50.57 -0.96
CA LEU A 181 22.56 52.00 -0.89
C LEU A 181 23.19 52.33 0.49
N PRO A 182 24.37 52.95 0.56
CA PRO A 182 24.96 53.38 1.82
C PRO A 182 24.11 54.48 2.50
N SER A 183 24.28 54.65 3.80
CA SER A 183 23.60 55.69 4.59
C SER A 183 23.91 57.10 4.05
N VAL A 184 22.99 58.04 4.24
CA VAL A 184 23.12 59.44 3.77
C VAL A 184 24.44 60.07 4.24
N GLU A 185 24.86 59.80 5.48
CA GLU A 185 26.14 60.28 6.03
C GLU A 185 27.35 59.69 5.30
N GLN A 186 27.31 58.41 4.93
CA GLN A 186 28.38 57.72 4.20
C GLN A 186 28.44 58.13 2.73
N GLN A 187 27.31 58.53 2.14
CA GLN A 187 27.26 59.10 0.80
C GLN A 187 27.93 60.48 0.74
N CYS A 188 27.73 61.30 1.77
CA CYS A 188 28.39 62.60 1.89
C CYS A 188 29.92 62.49 2.05
N ALA A 189 30.43 61.37 2.55
CA ALA A 189 31.85 61.17 2.81
C ALA A 189 32.73 60.93 1.55
N LEU A 190 32.16 60.89 0.34
CA LEU A 190 32.86 60.65 -0.93
C LEU A 190 33.97 59.56 -0.85
N PRO A 191 33.64 58.32 -0.46
CA PRO A 191 34.63 57.26 -0.37
C PRO A 191 35.24 56.94 -1.75
N GLU A 192 36.50 56.50 -1.76
CA GLU A 192 37.18 56.03 -2.97
C GLU A 192 36.40 54.87 -3.60
N LYS A 193 35.93 55.07 -4.83
CA LYS A 193 35.22 54.03 -5.60
C LYS A 193 36.26 53.14 -6.26
N LYS A 194 36.04 51.82 -6.22
CA LYS A 194 36.82 50.88 -7.05
C LYS A 194 36.70 51.29 -8.51
N LEU A 195 37.83 51.34 -9.22
CA LEU A 195 37.89 51.73 -10.64
C LEU A 195 37.16 50.77 -11.57
N ASN A 196 37.16 49.48 -11.21
CA ASN A 196 36.57 48.42 -12.03
C ASN A 196 35.27 47.90 -11.38
N ILE A 197 34.30 47.60 -12.23
CA ILE A 197 33.05 46.96 -11.84
C ILE A 197 33.32 45.46 -11.73
N ASP A 198 33.12 44.88 -10.55
CA ASP A 198 33.11 43.43 -10.40
C ASP A 198 31.87 42.88 -11.08
N THR A 199 32.07 42.11 -12.16
CA THR A 199 30.99 41.55 -12.99
C THR A 199 30.69 40.09 -12.67
N TRP A 200 31.57 39.40 -11.96
CA TRP A 200 31.53 37.94 -11.78
C TRP A 200 31.43 37.57 -10.30
N ASN A 201 30.51 36.66 -9.99
CA ASN A 201 30.29 36.18 -8.64
C ASN A 201 31.11 34.92 -8.42
N TYR A 202 31.91 34.87 -7.36
CA TYR A 202 32.63 33.65 -7.01
C TYR A 202 31.65 32.62 -6.44
N LYS A 203 31.58 31.45 -7.08
CA LYS A 203 30.85 30.27 -6.59
C LYS A 203 31.78 29.07 -6.61
N ASN A 204 31.77 28.29 -5.53
CA ASN A 204 32.62 27.10 -5.41
C ASN A 204 32.27 26.02 -6.45
N LYS A 205 30.98 25.92 -6.81
CA LYS A 205 30.47 25.03 -7.86
C LYS A 205 29.93 25.86 -9.03
N ASN A 206 30.69 25.91 -10.13
CA ASN A 206 30.29 26.62 -11.34
C ASN A 206 29.29 25.79 -12.18
N TYR A 207 28.26 26.45 -12.71
CA TYR A 207 27.23 25.88 -13.58
C TYR A 207 27.74 25.36 -14.94
N ILE A 208 28.96 25.71 -15.35
CA ILE A 208 29.60 25.12 -16.54
C ILE A 208 29.96 23.64 -16.28
N MET A 209 30.44 23.32 -15.08
CA MET A 209 30.93 21.98 -14.71
C MET A 209 29.91 21.20 -13.88
N TYR A 210 29.05 21.90 -13.13
CA TYR A 210 28.07 21.31 -12.22
C TYR A 210 26.65 21.65 -12.68
N ILE A 211 25.71 20.76 -12.36
CA ILE A 211 24.30 20.96 -12.71
C ILE A 211 23.79 22.21 -11.96
N PRO A 212 23.13 23.15 -12.65
CA PRO A 212 22.61 24.34 -12.00
C PRO A 212 21.57 24.00 -10.94
N ASP A 213 21.62 24.74 -9.83
CA ASP A 213 20.67 24.61 -8.74
C ASP A 213 19.26 24.91 -9.27
N GLY A 214 18.29 24.07 -8.89
CA GLY A 214 16.89 24.32 -9.21
C GLY A 214 16.41 25.61 -8.55
N VAL A 215 15.55 26.37 -9.24
CA VAL A 215 14.89 27.53 -8.64
C VAL A 215 13.71 27.03 -7.81
N ASP A 216 13.59 27.53 -6.57
CA ASP A 216 12.42 27.27 -5.73
C ASP A 216 11.16 27.76 -6.45
N LEU A 217 10.11 26.93 -6.47
CA LEU A 217 8.84 27.31 -7.08
C LEU A 217 8.30 28.57 -6.41
N THR A 218 7.77 29.48 -7.23
CA THR A 218 7.08 30.67 -6.73
C THR A 218 5.85 30.24 -5.90
N PRO A 219 5.39 31.06 -4.93
CA PRO A 219 4.23 30.69 -4.11
C PRO A 219 2.98 30.43 -4.96
N GLN A 220 2.84 31.12 -6.10
CA GLN A 220 1.75 30.89 -7.06
C GLN A 220 1.85 29.50 -7.71
N GLU A 221 3.03 29.12 -8.22
CA GLU A 221 3.27 27.80 -8.79
C GLU A 221 3.11 26.68 -7.76
N GLN A 222 3.48 26.94 -6.49
CA GLN A 222 3.29 26.01 -5.39
C GLN A 222 1.81 25.74 -5.10
N ILE A 223 0.98 26.78 -5.16
CA ILE A 223 -0.48 26.66 -5.05
C ILE A 223 -1.05 25.90 -6.24
N GLU A 224 -0.60 26.19 -7.47
CA GLU A 224 -1.04 25.45 -8.66
C GLU A 224 -0.66 23.97 -8.61
N MET A 225 0.56 23.64 -8.18
CA MET A 225 1.00 22.26 -7.96
C MET A 225 0.16 21.57 -6.89
N SER A 226 -0.19 22.28 -5.82
CA SER A 226 -1.05 21.76 -4.74
C SER A 226 -2.47 21.48 -5.26
N LYS A 227 -3.01 22.33 -6.14
CA LYS A 227 -4.31 22.10 -6.81
C LYS A 227 -4.27 20.90 -7.77
N ARG A 228 -3.11 20.61 -8.36
CA ARG A 228 -2.87 19.45 -9.24
C ARG A 228 -2.48 18.18 -8.49
N ARG A 229 -2.56 18.18 -7.14
CA ARG A 229 -2.20 17.00 -6.35
C ARG A 229 -3.09 15.83 -6.75
N GLN A 230 -2.45 14.71 -7.08
CA GLN A 230 -3.12 13.50 -7.50
C GLN A 230 -3.74 12.83 -6.25
N GLU A 231 -4.99 12.40 -6.37
CA GLU A 231 -5.69 11.62 -5.34
C GLU A 231 -6.10 10.27 -5.91
N VAL A 232 -5.84 9.20 -5.17
CA VAL A 232 -6.22 7.85 -5.57
C VAL A 232 -7.63 7.56 -5.06
N THR A 233 -8.60 7.49 -5.97
CA THR A 233 -9.96 7.03 -5.66
C THR A 233 -10.01 5.50 -5.69
N HIS A 234 -9.88 4.85 -4.54
CA HIS A 234 -9.82 3.37 -4.42
C HIS A 234 -11.05 2.62 -4.95
N ALA A 235 -12.21 3.27 -5.04
CA ALA A 235 -13.40 2.67 -5.63
C ALA A 235 -13.21 2.32 -7.13
N ASN A 236 -12.36 3.07 -7.83
CA ASN A 236 -12.10 2.89 -9.25
C ASN A 236 -11.02 1.83 -9.55
N THR A 237 -10.23 1.44 -8.55
CA THR A 237 -9.15 0.45 -8.71
C THR A 237 -9.59 -0.96 -8.35
N ARG A 238 -10.81 -1.14 -7.82
CA ARG A 238 -11.37 -2.45 -7.44
C ARG A 238 -12.35 -2.92 -8.51
N LEU A 239 -12.21 -4.18 -8.91
CA LEU A 239 -13.19 -4.85 -9.77
C LEU A 239 -14.46 -5.09 -8.95
N GLN A 240 -15.57 -4.43 -9.29
CA GLN A 240 -16.84 -4.63 -8.59
C GLN A 240 -17.48 -5.98 -8.90
N VAL A 241 -17.17 -6.54 -10.07
CA VAL A 241 -17.63 -7.85 -10.52
C VAL A 241 -16.40 -8.69 -10.82
N ASN A 242 -16.41 -9.95 -10.39
CA ASN A 242 -15.36 -10.90 -10.72
C ASN A 242 -15.29 -11.04 -12.25
N PRO A 243 -14.19 -10.67 -12.91
CA PRO A 243 -14.09 -10.75 -14.36
C PRO A 243 -13.93 -12.20 -14.85
N PHE A 244 -13.63 -13.13 -13.94
CA PHE A 244 -13.51 -14.54 -14.27
C PHE A 244 -14.89 -15.20 -14.21
N ASN A 245 -15.24 -15.89 -15.31
CA ASN A 245 -16.46 -16.68 -15.38
C ASN A 245 -16.31 -17.93 -14.50
N GLU A 246 -16.78 -17.85 -13.25
CA GLU A 246 -16.71 -18.95 -12.30
C GLU A 246 -17.44 -20.21 -12.76
N ASP A 247 -18.47 -20.08 -13.60
CA ASP A 247 -19.24 -21.23 -14.05
C ASP A 247 -18.43 -22.07 -15.03
N GLN A 248 -17.73 -21.42 -15.96
CA GLN A 248 -16.80 -22.11 -16.87
C GLN A 248 -15.60 -22.72 -16.13
N SER A 249 -15.07 -22.04 -15.11
CA SER A 249 -13.98 -22.61 -14.30
C SER A 249 -14.46 -23.81 -13.48
N LYS A 250 -15.67 -23.77 -12.91
CA LYS A 250 -16.28 -24.91 -12.21
C LYS A 250 -16.54 -26.07 -13.17
N GLU A 251 -17.06 -25.81 -14.36
CA GLU A 251 -17.31 -26.83 -15.38
C GLU A 251 -16.01 -27.53 -15.82
N THR A 252 -14.97 -26.77 -16.15
CA THR A 252 -13.66 -27.32 -16.53
C THR A 252 -13.02 -28.12 -15.40
N ILE A 253 -13.07 -27.64 -14.15
CA ILE A 253 -12.59 -28.40 -12.98
C ILE A 253 -13.37 -29.70 -12.82
N ASN A 254 -14.70 -29.66 -12.94
CA ASN A 254 -15.55 -30.85 -12.85
C ASN A 254 -15.26 -31.84 -13.98
N GLU A 255 -15.00 -31.37 -15.19
CA GLU A 255 -14.64 -32.21 -16.33
C GLU A 255 -13.27 -32.87 -16.13
N LEU A 256 -12.28 -32.12 -15.63
CA LEU A 256 -10.97 -32.65 -15.27
C LEU A 256 -11.05 -33.68 -14.13
N ALA A 257 -11.88 -33.43 -13.11
CA ALA A 257 -12.11 -34.39 -12.03
C ALA A 257 -12.78 -35.67 -12.55
N LYS A 258 -13.75 -35.55 -13.45
CA LYS A 258 -14.39 -36.70 -14.12
C LYS A 258 -13.40 -37.47 -14.99
N SER A 259 -12.52 -36.79 -15.73
CA SER A 259 -11.51 -37.46 -16.56
C SER A 259 -10.43 -38.14 -15.71
N GLN A 260 -9.98 -37.51 -14.63
CA GLN A 260 -9.06 -38.10 -13.67
C GLN A 260 -9.68 -39.32 -12.97
N ALA A 261 -10.94 -39.23 -12.54
CA ALA A 261 -11.66 -40.37 -11.97
C ALA A 261 -11.75 -41.54 -12.95
N LYS A 262 -12.05 -41.30 -14.23
CA LYS A 262 -12.01 -42.34 -15.28
C LYS A 262 -10.63 -42.97 -15.50
N ILE A 263 -9.55 -42.21 -15.31
CA ILE A 263 -8.17 -42.72 -15.45
C ILE A 263 -7.74 -43.54 -14.21
N LEU A 264 -8.30 -43.21 -13.05
CA LEU A 264 -8.08 -43.93 -11.79
C LEU A 264 -9.01 -45.14 -11.64
N ASP A 265 -10.10 -45.20 -12.40
CA ASP A 265 -11.01 -46.34 -12.50
C ASP A 265 -10.22 -47.62 -12.85
N GLY A 266 -10.34 -48.65 -12.00
CA GLY A 266 -9.59 -49.91 -12.11
C GLY A 266 -8.14 -49.88 -11.62
N LYS A 267 -7.61 -48.74 -11.16
CA LYS A 267 -6.29 -48.68 -10.51
C LYS A 267 -6.41 -48.96 -9.02
N ILE A 268 -5.53 -49.83 -8.52
CA ILE A 268 -5.46 -50.22 -7.12
C ILE A 268 -4.62 -49.16 -6.38
N GLY A 269 -5.23 -48.53 -5.37
CA GLY A 269 -4.55 -47.55 -4.53
C GLY A 269 -3.49 -48.20 -3.62
N VAL A 270 -2.70 -47.37 -2.93
CA VAL A 270 -1.68 -47.82 -1.96
C VAL A 270 -2.24 -48.70 -0.84
N ASP A 271 -3.55 -48.58 -0.56
CA ASP A 271 -4.29 -49.37 0.42
C ASP A 271 -4.79 -50.73 -0.12
N GLY A 272 -4.43 -51.10 -1.35
CA GLY A 272 -4.83 -52.38 -1.97
C GLY A 272 -6.29 -52.45 -2.41
N LYS A 273 -7.04 -51.33 -2.32
CA LYS A 273 -8.44 -51.22 -2.76
C LYS A 273 -8.54 -50.54 -4.11
N GLU A 274 -9.52 -50.96 -4.90
CA GLU A 274 -9.84 -50.38 -6.20
C GLU A 274 -10.44 -48.97 -6.01
N LEU A 275 -9.90 -47.99 -6.75
CA LEU A 275 -10.42 -46.62 -6.76
C LEU A 275 -11.67 -46.59 -7.66
N MET A 276 -12.82 -46.95 -7.08
CA MET A 276 -14.09 -46.90 -7.80
C MET A 276 -14.54 -45.46 -8.05
N PRO A 277 -15.14 -45.15 -9.22
CA PRO A 277 -15.79 -43.87 -9.45
C PRO A 277 -16.92 -43.65 -8.44
N PRO A 278 -17.23 -42.38 -8.06
CA PRO A 278 -18.33 -42.11 -7.15
C PRO A 278 -19.67 -42.56 -7.76
N ASP A 279 -20.40 -43.41 -7.03
CA ASP A 279 -21.67 -44.00 -7.44
C ASP A 279 -22.78 -42.94 -7.58
N GLY A 280 -22.89 -42.34 -8.77
CA GLY A 280 -24.05 -41.54 -9.20
C GLY A 280 -24.44 -40.35 -8.30
N PRO A 281 -25.47 -39.59 -8.68
CA PRO A 281 -25.98 -38.50 -7.83
C PRO A 281 -26.72 -39.10 -6.61
N ASN A 282 -26.24 -38.80 -5.41
CA ASN A 282 -26.95 -39.13 -4.17
C ASN A 282 -28.07 -38.11 -3.91
N VAL A 283 -29.30 -38.60 -3.72
CA VAL A 283 -30.44 -37.75 -3.33
C VAL A 283 -30.76 -38.04 -1.88
N ASN A 284 -30.70 -37.01 -1.02
CA ASN A 284 -30.96 -37.12 0.43
C ASN A 284 -30.22 -38.27 1.15
N GLY A 285 -28.97 -38.55 0.75
CA GLY A 285 -28.14 -39.59 1.38
C GLY A 285 -28.39 -41.02 0.90
N PHE A 286 -29.25 -41.22 -0.11
CA PHE A 286 -29.46 -42.51 -0.77
C PHE A 286 -28.84 -42.52 -2.17
N SER A 287 -28.10 -43.58 -2.51
CA SER A 287 -27.55 -43.82 -3.84
C SER A 287 -28.52 -44.64 -4.69
N PHE A 288 -28.56 -44.38 -6.00
CA PHE A 288 -29.38 -45.15 -6.92
C PHE A 288 -28.76 -46.52 -7.17
N MET A 289 -29.47 -47.58 -6.75
CA MET A 289 -29.08 -48.95 -7.03
C MET A 289 -29.34 -49.29 -8.50
N ARG A 290 -28.29 -49.75 -9.19
CA ARG A 290 -28.39 -50.19 -10.60
C ARG A 290 -29.27 -51.44 -10.66
N THR A 291 -30.35 -51.39 -11.44
CA THR A 291 -31.24 -52.55 -11.62
C THR A 291 -30.48 -53.68 -12.33
N PRO A 292 -30.54 -54.94 -11.84
CA PRO A 292 -29.85 -56.06 -12.47
C PRO A 292 -30.39 -56.28 -13.89
N SER A 293 -29.49 -56.53 -14.84
CA SER A 293 -29.83 -56.69 -16.25
C SER A 293 -30.72 -57.93 -16.48
N PRO A 294 -31.78 -57.84 -17.31
CA PRO A 294 -32.76 -58.90 -17.48
C PRO A 294 -32.31 -59.96 -18.50
N ARG A 295 -31.05 -60.39 -18.45
CA ARG A 295 -30.59 -61.57 -19.22
C ARG A 295 -29.85 -62.54 -18.29
N PRO A 296 -30.28 -63.81 -18.23
CA PRO A 296 -29.59 -64.86 -17.51
C PRO A 296 -28.27 -65.25 -18.20
#